data_AF-A0A3L8PSA6-F1
#
_entry.id   AF-A0A3L8PSA6-F1
#
_cell.length_a   1.000
_cell.length_b   1.000
_cell.length_c   1.000
_cell.angle_alpha   90.00
_cell.angle_beta   90.00
_cell.angle_gamma   90.00
#
_symmetry.space_group_name_H-M   'P 1'
#
loop_
_entity.id
_entity.type
_entity.pdbx_description
1 polymer ?
#
loop_
_entity_poly.entity_id
_entity_poly.type
_entity_poly.pdbx_seq_one_letter_code
_entity_poly.pdbx_strand_id
1 'polypeptide(L)'
;MATARLDIRLDEEIKAKAEKASALLGLKSLTEYIVKLMDEDATHVIAEHESITIEDNIFDQFLEACDKAQEPNTALLDAAKYTKESGF
;
A
#
# COMPACT_ATOMS: atom_id res chain seq x y z
N MET A 1 -4.87 12.03 20.93
CA MET A 1 -5.44 10.88 21.66
C MET A 1 -5.99 9.91 20.62
N ALA A 2 -5.65 8.62 20.70
CA ALA A 2 -6.26 7.61 19.83
C ALA A 2 -7.68 7.30 20.33
N THR A 3 -8.66 7.33 19.42
CA THR A 3 -10.09 7.12 19.73
C THR A 3 -10.63 5.81 19.15
N ALA A 4 -9.96 5.25 18.15
CA ALA A 4 -10.29 3.96 17.56
C ALA A 4 -9.82 2.81 18.46
N ARG A 5 -10.57 1.70 18.46
CA ARG A 5 -10.30 0.51 19.27
C ARG A 5 -10.23 -0.73 18.38
N LEU A 6 -9.37 -1.65 18.78
CA LEU A 6 -9.23 -2.97 18.15
C LEU A 6 -9.28 -4.03 19.25
N ASP A 7 -10.28 -4.91 19.18
CA ASP A 7 -10.44 -6.03 20.10
C ASP A 7 -9.88 -7.30 19.45
N ILE A 8 -8.84 -7.89 20.05
CA ILE A 8 -8.12 -9.05 19.51
C ILE A 8 -8.20 -10.21 20.51
N ARG A 9 -8.40 -11.42 19.98
CA ARG A 9 -8.17 -12.67 20.73
C ARG A 9 -6.83 -13.25 20.29
N LEU A 10 -6.01 -13.63 21.26
CA LEU A 10 -4.69 -14.19 21.05
C LEU A 10 -4.56 -15.49 21.83
N ASP A 11 -3.89 -16.46 21.23
CA ASP A 11 -3.43 -17.63 21.96
C ASP A 11 -2.38 -17.22 22.99
N GLU A 12 -2.29 -17.95 24.10
CA GLU A 12 -1.41 -17.63 25.22
C GLU A 12 0.07 -17.59 24.79
N GLU A 13 0.48 -18.50 23.90
CA GLU A 13 1.84 -18.52 23.38
C GLU A 13 2.18 -17.26 22.56
N ILE A 14 1.24 -16.79 21.73
CA ILE A 14 1.43 -15.57 20.93
C ILE A 14 1.54 -14.36 21.84
N LYS A 15 0.65 -14.27 22.84
CA LYS A 15 0.67 -13.21 23.83
C LYS A 15 2.00 -13.17 24.58
N ALA A 16 2.48 -14.31 25.08
CA ALA A 16 3.75 -14.38 25.82
C ALA A 16 4.95 -13.95 24.96
N LYS A 17 4.99 -14.33 23.68
CA LYS A 17 6.03 -13.89 22.74
C LYS A 17 6.01 -12.37 22.54
N ALA A 18 4.82 -11.80 22.33
CA ALA A 18 4.67 -10.37 22.12
C ALA A 18 5.01 -9.54 23.37
N GLU A 19 4.64 -10.02 24.57
CA GLU A 19 5.00 -9.38 25.83
C GLU A 19 6.52 -9.40 26.06
N LYS A 20 7.18 -10.52 25.77
CA LYS A 20 8.64 -10.63 25.83
C LYS A 20 9.31 -9.67 24.84
N ALA A 21 8.82 -9.60 23.60
CA ALA A 21 9.35 -8.67 22.60
C ALA A 21 9.18 -7.20 23.04
N SER A 22 7.99 -6.84 23.54
CA SER A 22 7.71 -5.51 24.10
C SER A 22 8.71 -5.14 25.20
N ALA A 23 8.97 -6.06 26.13
CA ALA A 23 9.90 -5.83 27.24
C ALA A 23 11.35 -5.65 26.74
N LEU A 24 11.79 -6.47 25.79
CA LEU A 24 13.14 -6.39 25.21
C LEU A 24 13.37 -5.09 24.43
N LEU A 25 12.33 -4.54 23.80
CA LEU A 25 12.38 -3.27 23.09
C LEU A 25 12.22 -2.05 24.01
N GLY A 26 12.00 -2.26 25.32
CA GLY A 26 11.81 -1.19 26.29
C GLY A 26 10.49 -0.42 26.12
N LEU A 27 9.49 -1.04 25.48
CA LEU A 27 8.17 -0.44 25.29
C LEU A 27 7.34 -0.54 26.58
N LYS A 28 6.45 0.41 26.79
CA LYS A 28 5.71 0.55 28.06
C LYS A 28 4.59 -0.47 28.20
N SER A 29 4.10 -1.03 27.09
CA SER A 29 3.00 -1.99 27.09
C SER A 29 2.94 -2.83 25.83
N LEU A 30 2.28 -4.00 25.94
CA LEU A 30 1.93 -4.84 24.79
C LEU A 30 1.14 -4.07 23.73
N THR A 31 0.26 -3.16 24.15
CA THR A 31 -0.53 -2.32 23.23
C THR A 31 0.37 -1.43 22.37
N GLU A 32 1.39 -0.80 22.98
CA GLU A 32 2.36 0.03 22.25
C GLU A 32 3.15 -0.79 21.22
N TYR A 33 3.55 -2.01 21.60
CA TYR A 33 4.22 -2.94 20.69
C TYR A 33 3.32 -3.34 19.50
N ILE A 34 2.07 -3.71 19.76
CA ILE A 34 1.12 -4.12 18.71
C ILE A 34 0.80 -2.95 17.78
N VAL A 35 0.53 -1.76 18.32
CA VAL A 35 0.24 -0.57 17.50
C VAL A 35 1.42 -0.23 16.60
N LYS A 36 2.64 -0.25 17.13
CA LYS A 36 3.85 -0.01 16.33
C LYS A 36 4.02 -1.05 15.23
N LEU A 37 3.89 -2.34 15.56
CA LEU A 37 4.02 -3.43 14.60
C LEU A 37 2.97 -3.32 13.48
N MET A 38 1.73 -3.00 13.83
CA MET A 38 0.64 -2.81 12.87
C MET A 38 0.90 -1.62 11.93
N ASP A 39 1.41 -0.51 12.45
CA ASP A 39 1.71 0.69 11.66
C ASP A 39 2.85 0.42 10.66
N GLU A 40 3.92 -0.24 11.12
CA GLU A 40 5.07 -0.61 10.29
C GLU A 40 4.66 -1.61 9.18
N ASP A 41 3.95 -2.67 9.53
CA ASP A 41 3.50 -3.70 8.58
C ASP A 41 2.48 -3.14 7.58
N ALA A 42 1.48 -2.39 8.04
CA ALA A 42 0.49 -1.79 7.15
C ALA A 42 1.13 -0.79 6.18
N THR A 43 2.09 0.01 6.63
CA THR A 43 2.84 0.92 5.76
C THR A 43 3.59 0.14 4.68
N HIS A 44 4.22 -0.97 5.04
CA HIS A 44 4.94 -1.82 4.10
C HIS A 44 4.01 -2.46 3.06
N VAL A 45 2.90 -3.06 3.49
CA VAL A 45 1.92 -3.69 2.61
C VAL A 45 1.31 -2.68 1.66
N ILE A 46 0.92 -1.49 2.15
CA ILE A 46 0.39 -0.43 1.28
C ILE A 46 1.44 -0.04 0.23
N ALA A 47 2.69 0.17 0.64
CA ALA A 47 3.75 0.52 -0.29
C ALA A 47 3.99 -0.57 -1.35
N GLU A 48 3.96 -1.85 -0.98
CA GLU A 48 4.12 -2.97 -1.92
C GLU A 48 3.01 -3.03 -2.98
N HIS A 49 1.77 -2.70 -2.60
CA HIS A 49 0.62 -2.77 -3.50
C HIS A 49 0.37 -1.48 -4.30
N GLU A 50 0.73 -0.32 -3.76
CA GLU A 50 0.50 0.98 -4.39
C GLU A 50 1.74 1.52 -5.12
N SER A 51 2.92 0.96 -4.87
CA SER A 51 4.15 1.39 -5.54
C SER A 51 4.59 0.39 -6.58
N ILE A 52 4.91 0.89 -7.77
CA ILE A 52 5.59 0.12 -8.80
C ILE A 52 7.05 0.55 -8.77
N THR A 53 7.97 -0.39 -8.52
CA THR A 53 9.39 -0.12 -8.71
C THR A 53 9.68 -0.17 -10.21
N ILE A 54 10.03 0.98 -10.78
CA ILE A 54 10.36 1.14 -12.19
C ILE A 54 11.88 1.18 -12.38
N GLU A 55 12.35 0.76 -13.55
CA GLU A 55 13.76 0.95 -13.92
C GLU A 55 14.10 2.44 -13.96
N ASP A 56 15.35 2.79 -13.63
CA ASP A 56 15.81 4.19 -13.54
C ASP A 56 15.58 4.97 -14.84
N ASN A 57 15.64 4.29 -15.98
CA ASN A 57 15.43 4.88 -17.31
C ASN A 57 13.95 5.03 -17.71
N ILE A 58 12.98 4.60 -16.89
CA ILE A 58 11.56 4.71 -17.23
C ILE A 58 11.12 6.17 -17.30
N PHE A 59 11.75 7.06 -16.53
CA PHE A 59 11.46 8.48 -16.64
C PHE A 59 11.82 9.02 -18.04
N ASP A 60 12.99 8.65 -18.58
CA ASP A 60 13.40 9.03 -19.92
C ASP A 60 12.51 8.39 -20.99
N GLN A 61 12.17 7.11 -20.85
CA GLN A 61 11.25 6.42 -21.76
C GLN A 61 9.85 7.03 -21.75
N PHE A 62 9.37 7.46 -20.57
CA PHE A 62 8.09 8.13 -20.43
C PHE A 62 8.09 9.50 -21.13
N LEU A 63 9.12 10.32 -20.91
CA LEU A 63 9.26 11.61 -21.60
C LEU A 63 9.36 11.43 -23.11
N GLU A 64 10.16 10.46 -23.58
CA GLU A 64 10.27 10.15 -25.01
C GLU A 64 8.93 9.70 -25.61
N ALA A 65 8.16 8.88 -24.87
CA ALA A 65 6.83 8.45 -25.29
C ALA A 65 5.83 9.62 -25.33
N CYS A 66 5.91 10.58 -24.41
CA CYS A 66 5.11 11.81 -24.44
C CYS A 66 5.46 12.68 -25.65
N ASP A 67 6.75 12.89 -25.92
CA ASP A 67 7.23 13.71 -27.04
C ASP A 67 6.89 13.10 -28.40
N LYS A 68 6.90 11.77 -28.48
CA LYS A 68 6.60 11.00 -29.70
C LYS A 68 5.17 10.46 -29.74
N ALA A 69 4.28 10.94 -28.88
CA ALA A 69 2.93 10.43 -28.77
C ALA A 69 2.20 10.50 -30.12
N GLN A 70 1.77 9.34 -30.62
CA GLN A 70 0.98 9.24 -31.85
C GLN A 70 -0.51 9.34 -31.55
N GLU A 71 -1.31 9.57 -32.58
CA GLU A 71 -2.76 9.50 -32.44
C GLU A 71 -3.21 8.11 -31.94
N PRO A 72 -4.21 8.05 -31.04
CA PRO A 72 -4.74 6.78 -30.57
C PRO A 72 -5.22 5.91 -31.73
N ASN A 73 -4.94 4.61 -31.67
CA ASN A 73 -5.41 3.68 -32.68
C ASN A 73 -6.94 3.54 -32.66
N THR A 74 -7.50 2.94 -33.73
CA THR A 74 -8.94 2.80 -33.90
C THR A 74 -9.60 2.06 -32.72
N ALA A 75 -8.94 1.05 -32.15
CA ALA A 75 -9.48 0.30 -31.01
C ALA A 75 -9.65 1.19 -29.76
N LEU A 76 -8.69 2.07 -29.48
CA LEU A 76 -8.78 3.03 -28.37
C LEU A 76 -9.87 4.08 -28.62
N LEU A 77 -10.01 4.57 -29.86
CA LEU A 77 -11.04 5.53 -30.23
C LEU A 77 -12.45 4.95 -30.11
N ASP A 78 -12.64 3.71 -30.55
CA ASP A 78 -13.93 3.02 -30.46
C ASP A 78 -14.30 2.70 -29.01
N ALA A 79 -13.33 2.30 -28.18
CA ALA A 79 -13.54 2.14 -26.74
C ALA A 79 -13.97 3.45 -26.07
N ALA A 80 -13.32 4.57 -26.38
CA ALA A 80 -13.68 5.88 -25.84
C ALA A 80 -15.09 6.32 -26.24
N LYS A 81 -15.51 6.07 -27.49
CA LYS A 81 -16.89 6.32 -27.93
C LYS A 81 -17.89 5.47 -27.16
N TYR A 82 -17.61 4.18 -27.02
CA TYR A 82 -18.47 3.25 -26.28
C TYR A 82 -18.67 3.67 -24.82
N THR A 83 -17.60 4.07 -24.11
CA THR A 83 -17.71 4.56 -22.73
C THR A 83 -18.60 5.81 -22.65
N LYS A 84 -18.40 6.78 -23.55
CA LYS A 84 -19.20 8.01 -23.60
C LYS A 84 -20.68 7.75 -23.89
N GLU A 85 -20.98 6.76 -24.73
CA GLU A 85 -22.35 6.34 -25.04
C GLU A 85 -23.00 5.53 -23.92
N SER A 86 -22.20 4.84 -23.11
CA SER A 86 -22.66 4.00 -21.99
C SER A 86 -22.95 4.77 -20.69
N GLY A 87 -22.70 6.09 -20.66
CA GLY A 87 -23.08 6.97 -19.54
C GLY A 87 -22.18 6.92 -18.30
N PHE A 88 -20.93 6.49 -18.46
CA PHE A 88 -19.88 6.62 -17.44
C PHE A 88 -19.00 7.84 -17.71
#